data_AF-A0A5S3YL63-F1
#
_entry.id   AF-A0A5S3YL63-F1
#
_cell.length_a   1.000
_cell.length_b   1.000
_cell.length_c   1.000
_cell.angle_alpha   90.00
_cell.angle_beta   90.00
_cell.angle_gamma   90.00
#
_symmetry.space_group_name_H-M   'P 1'
#
loop_
_entity.id
_entity.type
_entity.pdbx_description
1 polymer ?
#
loop_
_entity_poly.entity_id
_entity_poly.type
_entity_poly.pdbx_seq_one_letter_code
_entity_poly.pdbx_strand_id
1 'polypeptide(L)'
;NKKLNMAIFLLATILFAICLYLVRSQSTISDTAYMKAMIPHHSIAILTSEHSTLEDVRVRELANGIIKAQRKEIKEMEWLIKDISENGKVSSQAQ
;
A
#
# COMPACT_ATOMS: atom_id res chain seq x y z
N ASN A 1 11.73 -39.11 -14.99
CA ASN A 1 11.71 -37.69 -15.45
C ASN A 1 10.35 -37.16 -15.89
N LYS A 2 9.62 -37.76 -16.84
CA LYS A 2 8.34 -37.16 -17.32
C LYS A 2 7.25 -36.98 -16.24
N LYS A 3 7.03 -37.98 -15.36
CA LYS A 3 6.04 -37.89 -14.25
C LYS A 3 6.40 -36.80 -13.23
N LEU A 4 7.69 -36.69 -12.89
CA LEU A 4 8.18 -35.67 -11.97
C LEU A 4 8.00 -34.27 -12.56
N ASN A 5 8.36 -34.07 -13.83
CA ASN A 5 8.17 -32.79 -14.50
C ASN A 5 6.70 -32.39 -14.56
N MET A 6 5.79 -33.34 -14.81
CA MET A 6 4.35 -33.08 -14.80
C MET A 6 3.84 -32.66 -13.42
N ALA A 7 4.32 -33.30 -12.35
CA ALA A 7 4.00 -32.90 -10.99
C ALA A 7 4.49 -31.47 -10.67
N ILE A 8 5.71 -31.11 -11.13
CA ILE A 8 6.25 -29.76 -10.99
C ILE A 8 5.37 -28.73 -11.70
N PHE A 9 4.96 -28.99 -12.95
CA PHE A 9 4.09 -28.07 -13.69
C PHE A 9 2.71 -27.89 -13.06
N LEU A 10 2.10 -28.97 -12.58
CA LEU A 10 0.81 -28.90 -11.87
C LEU A 10 0.93 -28.07 -10.60
N LEU A 11 1.97 -28.32 -9.79
CA LEU A 11 2.20 -27.56 -8.57
C LEU A 11 2.46 -26.07 -8.86
N ALA A 12 3.29 -25.77 -9.87
CA ALA A 12 3.57 -24.41 -10.29
C ALA A 12 2.28 -23.69 -10.76
N THR A 13 1.43 -24.38 -11.51
CA THR A 13 0.15 -23.81 -12.00
C THR A 13 -0.79 -23.51 -10.84
N ILE A 14 -0.91 -24.42 -9.87
CA ILE A 14 -1.74 -24.22 -8.67
C ILE A 14 -1.20 -23.06 -7.83
N LEU A 15 0.11 -23.04 -7.57
CA LEU A 15 0.75 -21.96 -6.81
C LEU A 15 0.54 -20.60 -7.51
N PHE A 16 0.72 -20.55 -8.83
CA PHE A 16 0.49 -19.36 -9.63
C PHE A 16 -0.96 -18.86 -9.50
N ALA A 17 -1.95 -19.75 -9.63
CA ALA A 17 -3.36 -19.40 -9.50
C ALA A 17 -3.68 -18.85 -8.10
N ILE A 18 -3.13 -19.45 -7.04
CA ILE A 18 -3.30 -18.98 -5.65
C ILE A 18 -2.67 -17.60 -5.46
N CYS A 19 -1.41 -17.41 -5.88
CA CYS A 19 -0.74 -16.12 -5.79
C CYS A 19 -1.49 -15.03 -6.56
N LEU A 20 -1.95 -15.34 -7.77
CA LEU A 20 -2.74 -14.42 -8.60
C LEU A 20 -4.06 -14.05 -7.93
N TYR A 21 -4.75 -15.02 -7.33
CA TYR A 21 -5.98 -14.76 -6.58
C TYR A 21 -5.74 -13.85 -5.38
N LEU A 22 -4.74 -14.16 -4.55
CA LEU A 22 -4.43 -13.38 -3.34
C LEU A 22 -4.01 -11.93 -3.66
N VAL A 23 -3.16 -11.72 -4.67
CA VAL A 23 -2.74 -10.37 -5.07
C VAL A 23 -3.89 -9.57 -5.69
N ARG A 24 -4.89 -10.23 -6.27
CA ARG A 24 -6.07 -9.57 -6.85
C ARG A 24 -7.14 -9.27 -5.82
N SER A 25 -7.37 -10.17 -4.86
CA SER A 25 -8.45 -10.00 -3.89
C SER A 25 -8.08 -9.04 -2.76
N GLN A 26 -6.81 -9.02 -2.35
CA GLN A 26 -6.35 -8.30 -1.14
C GLN A 26 -7.14 -8.67 0.13
N SER A 27 -7.90 -9.78 0.11
CA SER A 27 -8.88 -10.14 1.15
C SER A 27 -8.26 -10.52 2.50
N THR A 28 -6.95 -10.71 2.54
CA THR A 28 -6.19 -11.04 3.75
C THR A 28 -5.47 -9.83 4.34
N ILE A 29 -5.63 -8.64 3.75
CA ILE A 29 -4.99 -7.41 4.23
C ILE A 29 -5.96 -6.66 5.15
N SER A 30 -5.54 -6.40 6.38
CA SER A 30 -6.31 -5.59 7.34
C SER A 30 -6.10 -4.09 7.12
N ASP A 31 -7.03 -3.25 7.59
CA ASP A 31 -6.92 -1.79 7.53
C ASP A 31 -5.60 -1.28 8.13
N THR A 32 -5.19 -1.84 9.28
CA THR A 32 -3.90 -1.52 9.92
C THR A 32 -2.72 -1.95 9.06
N ALA A 33 -2.77 -3.13 8.42
CA ALA A 33 -1.70 -3.60 7.54
C ALA A 33 -1.59 -2.74 6.27
N TYR A 34 -2.73 -2.33 5.71
CA TYR A 34 -2.82 -1.39 4.60
C TYR A 34 -2.12 -0.07 4.95
N MET A 35 -2.50 0.56 6.06
CA MET A 35 -1.92 1.84 6.48
C MET A 35 -0.42 1.73 6.78
N LYS A 36 0.01 0.65 7.46
CA LYS A 36 1.44 0.40 7.72
C LYS A 36 2.26 0.23 6.43
N ALA A 37 1.67 -0.32 5.37
CA ALA A 37 2.32 -0.43 4.05
C ALA A 37 2.27 0.89 3.26
N MET A 38 1.23 1.71 3.45
CA MET A 38 1.07 2.98 2.75
C MET A 38 1.95 4.10 3.32
N ILE A 39 2.22 4.14 4.62
CA ILE A 39 3.16 5.12 5.20
C ILE A 39 4.53 5.15 4.47
N PRO A 40 5.24 4.02 4.28
CA PRO A 40 6.49 4.02 3.54
C PRO A 40 6.30 4.28 2.03
N HIS A 41 5.20 3.79 1.41
CA HIS A 41 4.87 4.10 0.01
C HIS A 41 4.73 5.61 -0.22
N HIS A 42 4.00 6.30 0.67
CA HIS A 42 3.85 7.75 0.67
C HIS A 42 5.18 8.47 0.92
N SER A 43 5.99 7.94 1.83
CA SER A 43 7.31 8.48 2.14
C SER A 43 8.24 8.47 0.92
N ILE A 44 8.14 7.45 0.05
CA ILE A 44 8.90 7.41 -1.21
C ILE A 44 8.49 8.56 -2.14
N ALA A 45 7.19 8.88 -2.25
CA ALA A 45 6.71 9.99 -3.07
C ALA A 45 7.20 11.35 -2.53
N ILE A 46 7.23 11.52 -1.21
CA ILE A 46 7.81 12.70 -0.56
C ILE A 46 9.31 12.81 -0.89
N LEU A 47 10.09 11.76 -0.63
CA LEU A 47 11.54 11.76 -0.88
C LEU A 47 11.86 12.00 -2.36
N THR A 48 11.09 11.41 -3.27
CA THR A 48 11.27 11.61 -4.72
C THR A 48 10.98 13.06 -5.10
N SER A 49 9.94 13.66 -4.52
CA SER A 49 9.57 15.05 -4.79
C SER A 49 10.61 16.03 -4.21
N GLU A 50 11.09 15.80 -2.98
CA GLU A 50 12.07 16.63 -2.29
C GLU A 50 13.45 16.66 -2.99
N HIS A 51 13.87 15.54 -3.59
CA HIS A 51 15.15 15.43 -4.29
C HIS A 51 15.08 15.73 -5.79
N SER A 52 13.90 16.08 -6.31
CA SER A 52 13.72 16.30 -7.73
C SER A 52 14.31 17.64 -8.20
N THR A 53 15.06 17.64 -9.30
CA THR A 53 15.60 18.86 -9.93
C THR A 53 14.69 19.33 -11.06
N LEU A 54 13.44 19.67 -10.73
CA LEU A 54 12.40 20.05 -11.69
C LEU A 54 12.55 21.52 -12.13
N GLU A 55 12.48 21.76 -13.44
CA GLU A 55 12.63 23.11 -14.03
C GLU A 55 11.28 23.80 -14.27
N ASP A 56 10.27 23.07 -14.78
CA ASP A 56 8.94 23.62 -15.04
C ASP A 56 8.23 23.98 -13.72
N VAL A 57 7.83 25.26 -13.61
CA VAL A 57 7.19 25.82 -12.41
C VAL A 57 5.93 25.05 -12.01
N ARG A 58 5.13 24.60 -12.99
CA ARG A 58 3.88 23.87 -12.75
C ARG A 58 4.16 22.49 -12.15
N VAL A 59 5.23 21.85 -12.59
CA VAL A 59 5.63 20.52 -12.08
C VAL A 59 6.21 20.63 -10.66
N ARG A 60 6.95 21.70 -10.35
CA ARG A 60 7.38 22.00 -8.98
C ARG A 60 6.19 22.24 -8.04
N GLU A 61 5.20 22.99 -8.50
CA GLU A 61 3.99 23.24 -7.73
C GLU A 61 3.23 21.94 -7.45
N LEU A 62 3.13 21.06 -8.46
CA LEU A 62 2.59 19.71 -8.28
C LEU A 62 3.38 18.90 -7.24
N ALA A 63 4.72 18.90 -7.32
CA ALA A 63 5.58 18.19 -6.37
C ALA A 63 5.40 18.70 -4.92
N ASN A 64 5.31 20.01 -4.74
CA ASN A 64 5.00 20.61 -3.43
C ASN A 64 3.60 20.21 -2.93
N GLY A 65 2.62 20.15 -3.84
CA GLY A 65 1.27 19.65 -3.55
C GLY A 65 1.28 18.20 -3.08
N ILE A 66 2.03 17.33 -3.78
CA ILE A 66 2.23 15.92 -3.41
C ILE A 66 2.83 15.82 -2.00
N ILE A 67 3.93 16.53 -1.72
CA ILE A 67 4.57 16.51 -0.40
C ILE A 67 3.57 16.89 0.71
N LYS A 68 2.81 17.97 0.51
CA LYS A 68 1.83 18.45 1.50
C LYS A 68 0.72 17.43 1.76
N ALA A 69 0.15 16.85 0.69
CA ALA A 69 -0.92 15.86 0.79
C ALA A 69 -0.42 14.57 1.49
N GLN A 70 0.70 14.03 1.02
CA GLN A 70 1.27 12.77 1.51
C GLN A 70 1.66 12.87 2.99
N ARG A 71 2.23 13.99 3.44
CA ARG A 71 2.52 14.23 4.87
C ARG A 71 1.26 14.30 5.73
N LYS A 72 0.17 14.86 5.21
CA LYS A 72 -1.11 14.90 5.92
C LYS A 72 -1.68 13.49 6.05
N GLU A 73 -1.68 12.72 4.97
CA GLU A 73 -2.18 11.35 4.92
C GLU A 73 -1.37 10.41 5.82
N ILE A 74 -0.04 10.56 5.90
CA ILE A 74 0.79 9.81 6.86
C ILE A 74 0.33 10.05 8.29
N LYS A 75 0.13 11.32 8.69
CA LYS A 75 -0.33 11.65 10.05
C LYS A 75 -1.72 11.07 10.34
N GLU A 76 -2.61 11.10 9.36
CA GLU A 76 -3.94 10.51 9.46
C GLU A 76 -3.86 8.99 9.64
N MET A 77 -3.03 8.31 8.86
CA MET A 77 -2.79 6.87 9.00
C MET A 77 -2.16 6.49 10.34
N GLU A 78 -1.16 7.23 10.81
CA GLU A 78 -0.54 7.02 12.12
C GLU A 78 -1.57 7.17 13.26
N TRP A 79 -2.40 8.20 13.17
CA TRP A 79 -3.48 8.43 14.12
C TRP A 79 -4.52 7.30 14.09
N LEU A 80 -4.99 6.89 12.90
CA LEU A 80 -5.95 5.79 12.75
C LEU A 80 -5.40 4.45 13.25
N ILE A 81 -4.11 4.16 12.99
CA ILE A 81 -3.46 2.95 13.51
C ILE A 81 -3.50 2.95 15.04
N LYS A 82 -3.18 4.09 15.67
CA LYS A 82 -3.20 4.23 17.13
C LYS A 82 -4.63 4.10 17.67
N ASP A 83 -5.58 4.82 17.08
CA ASP A 83 -6.98 4.81 17.48
C ASP A 83 -7.59 3.39 17.38
N ILE A 84 -7.42 2.70 16.25
CA ILE A 84 -7.92 1.32 16.10
C ILE A 84 -7.27 0.36 17.10
N SER A 85 -5.99 0.58 17.45
CA SER A 85 -5.29 -0.23 18.45
C SER A 85 -5.82 0.00 19.87
N GLU A 86 -6.26 1.21 20.21
CA GLU A 86 -6.71 1.60 21.55
C GLU A 86 -8.23 1.38 21.73
N ASN A 87 -9.01 1.71 20.70
CA ASN A 87 -10.47 1.82 20.75
C ASN A 87 -11.19 0.76 19.88
N GLY A 88 -10.46 -0.03 19.10
CA GLY A 88 -11.03 -1.00 18.19
C GLY A 88 -11.56 -0.38 16.88
N LYS A 89 -12.12 -1.20 16.01
CA LYS A 89 -12.65 -0.74 14.72
C LYS A 89 -14.03 -0.12 14.88
N VAL A 90 -14.23 1.05 14.28
CA VAL A 90 -15.56 1.66 14.15
C VAL A 90 -16.26 1.07 12.92
N SER A 91 -17.38 0.40 13.13
CA SER A 91 -18.17 -0.27 12.07
C SER A 91 -19.49 0.44 11.74
N SER A 92 -19.85 1.49 12.50
CA SER A 92 -21.03 2.32 12.27
C SER A 92 -20.64 3.80 12.26
N GLN A 93 -21.16 4.58 11.32
CA GLN A 93 -21.11 6.03 11.43
C GLN A 93 -21.95 6.46 12.64
N ALA A 94 -21.37 7.21 13.58
CA ALA A 94 -22.17 8.02 14.48
C ALA A 94 -22.94 9.03 13.61
N GLN A 95 -24.27 9.01 13.71
CA GLN A 95 -25.15 9.99 13.06
C GLN A 95 -24.94 11.40 13.61
#